data_AF-A0A2K8P652-F1
#
_entry.id   AF-A0A2K8P652-F1
#
_cell.length_a   1.000
_cell.length_b   1.000
_cell.length_c   1.000
_cell.angle_alpha   90.00
_cell.angle_beta   90.00
_cell.angle_gamma   90.00
#
_symmetry.space_group_name_H-M   'P 1'
#
loop_
_entity.id
_entity.type
_entity.pdbx_description
1 polymer ?
#
loop_
_entity_poly.entity_id
_entity_poly.type
_entity_poly.pdbx_seq_one_letter_code
_entity_poly.pdbx_strand_id
1 'polypeptide(L)'
;MDNKKIYISISYLIFNIIKNNKLKYYLRKDEAFRKEVIKLIDLLLLLESDKFKCRYNRKKIAAEFAKAYVKITKVSNRFEATEEEINSEEIYAEYSRVVGFISENYKTTRKTLTNEEELFTIEDIELNGKLAADFVKKMDEKIAAEAKDKAEKEAKEKAEKEKTNPEAKKTATNSENINQQNFNNQNFNQQQNFFGGNMGGNMPQNIFLNPKFYPFKTKPKYMPLLKIILTILLVITAALFTALYIYASTVKIELKEGDLYFKALFGDFDLKNKDHYSREGYKDFNSINSVWNILGSQSAGIFPIIFSIILFVWIAYMGYSISKKTEDSKRKYRISGFTLFIVIFLMISIISYSFSSISIKSIESQWGFFEKLKIVSKDAETGKETATPADFAAFFDLIKTNFSSQISAIITISILTLGFSFVTILFSIFMVIINPKKDLQKIMKARAEQTNATMAAMQGKHYEIDPSLFDEDEQN
;
A
#
# COMPACT_ATOMS: atom_id res chain seq x y z
N MET A 1 -14.10 -21.74 23.98
CA MET A 1 -13.16 -22.80 23.53
C MET A 1 -11.73 -22.36 23.83
N ASP A 2 -10.80 -23.30 24.08
CA ASP A 2 -9.38 -22.97 24.31
C ASP A 2 -8.68 -22.62 22.98
N ASN A 3 -8.06 -21.43 22.92
CA ASN A 3 -7.33 -20.93 21.74
C ASN A 3 -6.25 -21.91 21.26
N LYS A 4 -5.64 -22.66 22.17
CA LYS A 4 -4.65 -23.68 21.82
C LYS A 4 -5.25 -24.83 21.01
N LYS A 5 -6.47 -25.26 21.37
CA LYS A 5 -7.17 -26.33 20.64
C LYS A 5 -7.55 -25.87 19.23
N ILE A 6 -8.08 -24.65 19.10
CA ILE A 6 -8.42 -24.06 17.81
C ILE A 6 -7.18 -23.94 16.92
N TYR A 7 -6.08 -23.47 17.50
CA TYR A 7 -4.80 -23.37 16.80
C TYR A 7 -4.30 -24.73 16.28
N ILE A 8 -4.40 -25.78 17.09
CA ILE A 8 -4.06 -27.15 16.69
C ILE A 8 -4.96 -27.60 15.52
N SER A 9 -6.28 -27.46 15.63
CA SER A 9 -7.22 -27.90 14.59
C SER A 9 -7.01 -27.16 13.26
N ILE A 10 -6.72 -25.85 13.28
CA ILE A 10 -6.38 -25.11 12.06
C ILE A 10 -5.06 -25.62 11.46
N SER A 11 -4.06 -25.87 12.30
CA SER A 11 -2.75 -26.37 11.86
C SER A 11 -2.87 -27.74 11.16
N TYR A 12 -3.65 -28.65 11.73
CA TYR A 12 -3.94 -29.95 11.14
C TYR A 12 -4.75 -29.85 9.84
N LEU A 13 -5.73 -28.96 9.79
CA LEU A 13 -6.51 -28.73 8.57
C LEU A 13 -5.61 -28.29 7.41
N ILE A 14 -4.75 -27.29 7.63
CA ILE A 14 -3.82 -26.82 6.58
C ILE A 14 -2.84 -27.94 6.21
N PHE A 15 -2.32 -28.70 7.19
CA PHE A 15 -1.46 -29.83 6.92
C PHE A 15 -2.14 -30.90 6.04
N ASN A 16 -3.38 -31.27 6.35
CA ASN A 16 -4.16 -32.24 5.58
C ASN A 16 -4.47 -31.74 4.16
N ILE A 17 -4.64 -30.42 3.97
CA ILE A 17 -4.78 -29.79 2.64
C ILE A 17 -3.49 -29.96 1.81
N ILE A 18 -2.33 -29.66 2.39
CA ILE A 18 -1.04 -29.76 1.65
C ILE A 18 -0.57 -31.20 1.48
N LYS A 19 -0.98 -32.12 2.36
CA LYS A 19 -0.69 -33.55 2.24
C LYS A 19 -1.46 -34.18 1.06
N ASN A 20 -2.69 -33.75 0.81
CA ASN A 20 -3.54 -34.32 -0.23
C ASN A 20 -3.26 -33.71 -1.62
N ASN A 21 -2.71 -34.51 -2.55
CA ASN A 21 -2.41 -34.07 -3.92
C ASN A 21 -3.62 -33.53 -4.69
N LYS A 22 -4.83 -34.05 -4.45
CA LYS A 22 -6.07 -33.57 -5.07
C LYS A 22 -6.38 -32.16 -4.57
N LEU A 23 -6.29 -31.92 -3.26
CA LEU A 23 -6.52 -30.59 -2.67
C LEU A 23 -5.42 -29.61 -3.07
N LYS A 24 -4.15 -30.03 -3.14
CA LYS A 24 -3.06 -29.20 -3.68
C LYS A 24 -3.33 -28.74 -5.12
N TYR A 25 -3.86 -29.62 -5.95
CA TYR A 25 -4.22 -29.29 -7.33
C TYR A 25 -5.33 -28.23 -7.37
N TYR A 26 -6.40 -28.40 -6.60
CA TYR A 26 -7.47 -27.40 -6.50
C TYR A 26 -6.97 -26.11 -5.86
N LEU A 27 -6.11 -26.17 -4.84
CA LEU A 27 -5.51 -24.99 -4.21
C LEU A 27 -4.70 -24.18 -5.22
N ARG A 28 -4.10 -24.82 -6.23
CA ARG A 28 -3.38 -24.13 -7.29
C ARG A 28 -4.30 -23.46 -8.31
N LYS A 29 -5.43 -24.09 -8.66
CA LYS A 29 -6.30 -23.67 -9.78
C LYS A 29 -7.49 -22.81 -9.33
N ASP A 30 -8.06 -23.08 -8.16
CA ASP A 30 -9.27 -22.45 -7.64
C ASP A 30 -8.93 -21.27 -6.74
N GLU A 31 -9.33 -20.07 -7.17
CA GLU A 31 -9.08 -18.85 -6.40
C GLU A 31 -9.94 -18.74 -5.13
N ALA A 32 -11.17 -19.25 -5.14
CA ALA A 32 -12.01 -19.23 -3.96
C ALA A 32 -11.36 -20.07 -2.85
N PHE A 33 -10.84 -21.24 -3.19
CA PHE A 33 -10.13 -22.08 -2.25
C PHE A 33 -8.83 -21.44 -1.75
N ARG A 34 -8.09 -20.76 -2.64
CA ARG A 34 -6.90 -19.99 -2.25
C ARG A 34 -7.21 -18.95 -1.18
N LYS A 35 -8.31 -18.21 -1.32
CA LYS A 35 -8.71 -17.19 -0.35
C LYS A 35 -9.05 -17.80 1.00
N GLU A 36 -9.73 -18.94 1.01
CA GLU A 36 -10.06 -19.65 2.26
C GLU A 36 -8.81 -20.16 2.97
N VAL A 37 -7.81 -20.68 2.24
CA VAL A 37 -6.54 -21.12 2.85
C VAL A 37 -5.68 -19.94 3.33
N ILE A 38 -5.67 -18.80 2.63
CA ILE A 38 -5.00 -17.58 3.10
C ILE A 38 -5.59 -17.13 4.44
N LYS A 39 -6.93 -17.09 4.55
CA LYS A 39 -7.60 -16.74 5.81
C LYS A 39 -7.18 -17.65 6.96
N LEU A 40 -7.05 -18.96 6.72
CA LEU A 40 -6.56 -19.88 7.76
C LEU A 40 -5.12 -19.57 8.19
N ILE A 41 -4.25 -19.17 7.26
CA ILE A 41 -2.86 -18.78 7.56
C ILE A 41 -2.82 -17.46 8.35
N ASP A 42 -3.64 -16.48 7.96
CA ASP A 42 -3.77 -15.20 8.68
C ASP A 42 -4.30 -15.40 10.11
N LEU A 43 -5.27 -16.32 10.29
CA LEU A 43 -5.74 -16.73 11.62
C LEU A 43 -4.64 -17.41 12.45
N LEU A 44 -3.77 -18.23 11.85
CA LEU A 44 -2.61 -18.78 12.56
C LEU A 44 -1.61 -17.68 12.96
N LEU A 45 -1.36 -16.69 12.10
CA LEU A 45 -0.50 -15.54 12.43
C LEU A 45 -1.06 -14.74 13.60
N LEU A 46 -2.38 -14.53 13.63
CA LEU A 46 -3.07 -13.89 14.76
C LEU A 46 -2.90 -14.71 16.05
N LEU A 47 -3.11 -16.02 16.01
CA LEU A 47 -2.96 -16.90 17.18
C LEU A 47 -1.50 -17.02 17.67
N GLU A 48 -0.52 -16.83 16.78
CA GLU A 48 0.92 -16.78 17.11
C GLU A 48 1.42 -15.40 17.57
N SER A 49 0.57 -14.38 17.51
CA SER A 49 0.88 -13.03 17.98
C SER A 49 1.10 -12.99 19.50
N ASP A 50 1.65 -11.87 19.98
CA ASP A 50 1.94 -11.68 21.41
C ASP A 50 0.67 -11.70 22.29
N LYS A 51 -0.52 -11.57 21.69
CA LYS A 51 -1.82 -11.63 22.37
C LYS A 51 -2.19 -13.05 22.81
N PHE A 52 -2.00 -14.05 21.94
CA PHE A 52 -2.47 -15.42 22.19
C PHE A 52 -1.33 -16.43 22.41
N LYS A 53 -0.10 -16.12 21.97
CA LYS A 53 1.13 -16.91 22.21
C LYS A 53 0.98 -18.41 21.93
N CYS A 54 0.13 -18.80 20.98
CA CYS A 54 -0.05 -20.20 20.62
C CYS A 54 1.17 -20.72 19.86
N ARG A 55 1.51 -22.00 20.08
CA ARG A 55 2.66 -22.67 19.47
C ARG A 55 2.35 -24.15 19.28
N TYR A 56 2.79 -24.73 18.17
CA TYR A 56 2.70 -26.15 17.90
C TYR A 56 4.04 -26.77 18.23
N ASN A 57 4.10 -27.72 19.16
CA ASN A 57 5.36 -28.33 19.63
C ASN A 57 6.46 -27.29 19.94
N ARG A 58 6.09 -26.21 20.63
CA ARG A 58 6.95 -25.05 21.01
C ARG A 58 7.48 -24.19 19.84
N LYS A 59 7.07 -24.46 18.60
CA LYS A 59 7.46 -23.71 17.40
C LYS A 59 6.28 -22.93 16.81
N LYS A 60 6.60 -21.84 16.09
CA LYS A 60 5.67 -21.09 15.23
C LYS A 60 5.67 -21.75 13.84
N ILE A 61 4.51 -21.96 13.26
CA ILE A 61 4.31 -22.77 12.04
C ILE A 61 3.56 -22.01 10.93
N ALA A 62 2.93 -20.87 11.24
CA ALA A 62 2.19 -20.07 10.25
C ALA A 62 3.06 -19.65 9.04
N ALA A 63 4.30 -19.22 9.30
CA ALA A 63 5.24 -18.83 8.25
C ALA A 63 5.65 -20.00 7.33
N GLU A 64 5.73 -21.22 7.87
CA GLU A 64 6.07 -22.41 7.09
C GLU A 64 4.90 -22.84 6.20
N PHE A 65 3.67 -22.73 6.71
CA PHE A 65 2.48 -22.91 5.89
C PHE A 65 2.34 -21.85 4.79
N ALA A 66 2.69 -20.58 5.06
CA ALA A 66 2.74 -19.53 4.04
C ALA A 66 3.74 -19.88 2.92
N LYS A 67 4.94 -20.36 3.25
CA LYS A 67 5.93 -20.81 2.27
C LYS A 67 5.41 -22.01 1.46
N ALA A 68 4.81 -23.00 2.11
CA ALA A 68 4.24 -24.17 1.43
C ALA A 68 3.11 -23.77 0.47
N TYR A 69 2.24 -22.84 0.89
CA TYR A 69 1.19 -22.26 0.06
C TYR A 69 1.77 -21.60 -1.21
N VAL A 70 2.79 -20.76 -1.07
CA VAL A 70 3.42 -20.07 -2.22
C VAL A 70 4.06 -21.09 -3.17
N LYS A 71 4.73 -22.13 -2.64
CA LYS A 71 5.32 -23.21 -3.45
C LYS A 71 4.26 -24.00 -4.23
N ILE A 72 3.09 -24.27 -3.65
CA ILE A 72 1.99 -25.00 -4.31
C ILE A 72 1.30 -24.13 -5.37
N THR A 73 0.98 -22.88 -5.03
CA THR A 73 0.15 -21.99 -5.88
C THR A 73 0.96 -21.27 -6.96
N LYS A 74 2.26 -21.06 -6.74
CA LYS A 74 3.14 -20.19 -7.55
C LYS A 74 2.67 -18.72 -7.61
N VAL A 75 1.87 -18.28 -6.64
CA VAL A 75 1.37 -16.91 -6.53
C VAL A 75 1.94 -16.28 -5.26
N SER A 76 2.47 -15.07 -5.38
CA SER A 76 2.90 -14.27 -4.22
C SER A 76 1.68 -13.57 -3.61
N ASN A 77 1.42 -13.82 -2.34
CA ASN A 77 0.38 -13.14 -1.56
C ASN A 77 0.98 -12.53 -0.29
N ARG A 78 0.44 -11.39 0.14
CA ARG A 78 0.78 -10.78 1.43
C ARG A 78 -0.10 -11.42 2.50
N PHE A 79 0.53 -12.01 3.51
CA PHE A 79 -0.14 -12.57 4.69
C PHE A 79 -0.09 -11.52 5.79
N GLU A 80 -1.22 -11.24 6.41
CA GLU A 80 -1.36 -10.19 7.41
C GLU A 80 -2.10 -10.76 8.62
N ALA A 81 -1.56 -10.54 9.82
CA ALA A 81 -2.33 -10.81 11.02
C ALA A 81 -3.49 -9.80 11.05
N THR A 82 -4.73 -10.28 11.09
CA THR A 82 -5.92 -9.42 11.11
C THR A 82 -5.83 -8.46 12.31
N GLU A 83 -5.98 -7.15 12.06
CA GLU A 83 -5.95 -6.12 13.10
C GLU A 83 -7.25 -6.06 13.93
N GLU A 84 -8.31 -6.74 13.48
CA GLU A 84 -9.61 -6.79 14.15
C GLU A 84 -9.60 -7.71 15.37
N GLU A 85 -10.29 -7.30 16.44
CA GLU A 85 -10.45 -8.09 17.66
C GLU A 85 -11.42 -9.26 17.45
N ILE A 86 -10.97 -10.30 16.76
CA ILE A 86 -11.76 -11.51 16.53
C ILE A 86 -11.79 -12.36 17.80
N ASN A 87 -12.99 -12.74 18.26
CA ASN A 87 -13.18 -13.61 19.42
C ASN A 87 -12.88 -15.09 19.08
N SER A 88 -12.50 -15.92 20.05
CA SER A 88 -12.21 -17.35 19.85
C SER A 88 -13.33 -18.13 19.18
N GLU A 89 -14.58 -17.74 19.41
CA GLU A 89 -15.76 -18.36 18.79
C GLU A 89 -15.84 -18.06 17.29
N GLU A 90 -15.49 -16.84 16.88
CA GLU A 90 -15.46 -16.43 15.49
C GLU A 90 -14.33 -17.14 14.73
N ILE A 91 -13.16 -17.29 15.36
CA ILE A 91 -12.04 -18.06 14.80
C ILE A 91 -12.47 -19.52 14.55
N TYR A 92 -13.21 -20.12 15.48
CA TYR A 92 -13.71 -21.49 15.33
C TYR A 92 -14.83 -21.61 14.28
N ALA A 93 -15.71 -20.61 14.19
CA ALA A 93 -16.73 -20.54 13.15
C ALA A 93 -16.09 -20.49 11.75
N GLU A 94 -15.02 -19.71 11.59
CA GLU A 94 -14.24 -19.62 10.36
C GLU A 94 -13.56 -20.95 10.00
N TYR A 95 -12.92 -21.61 10.96
CA TYR A 95 -12.40 -22.97 10.79
C TYR A 95 -13.49 -23.93 10.30
N SER A 96 -14.64 -23.96 10.97
CA SER A 96 -15.75 -24.86 10.65
C SER A 96 -16.34 -24.58 9.26
N ARG A 97 -16.42 -23.30 8.87
CA ARG A 97 -16.84 -22.85 7.54
C ARG A 97 -15.92 -23.39 6.45
N VAL A 98 -14.59 -23.31 6.65
CA VAL A 98 -13.62 -23.83 5.67
C VAL A 98 -13.67 -25.35 5.56
N VAL A 99 -13.84 -26.08 6.67
CA VAL A 99 -14.04 -27.54 6.64
C VAL A 99 -15.30 -27.91 5.83
N GLY A 100 -16.41 -27.20 6.04
CA GLY A 100 -17.64 -27.36 5.27
C GLY A 100 -17.43 -27.13 3.78
N PHE A 101 -16.81 -25.99 3.43
CA PHE A 101 -16.50 -25.60 2.06
C PHE A 101 -15.67 -26.67 1.32
N ILE A 102 -14.61 -27.20 1.94
CA ILE A 102 -13.75 -28.20 1.31
C ILE A 102 -14.49 -29.53 1.14
N SER A 103 -15.28 -29.92 2.16
CA SER A 103 -16.03 -31.17 2.14
C SER A 103 -17.08 -31.18 1.02
N GLU A 104 -17.79 -30.08 0.83
CA GLU A 104 -18.87 -29.93 -0.17
C GLU A 104 -18.32 -29.81 -1.59
N ASN A 105 -17.34 -28.93 -1.82
CA ASN A 105 -16.85 -28.63 -3.16
C ASN A 105 -15.91 -29.70 -3.73
N TYR A 106 -15.11 -30.36 -2.90
CA TYR A 106 -14.08 -31.32 -3.38
C TYR A 106 -14.37 -32.77 -3.03
N LYS A 107 -15.55 -33.06 -2.47
CA LYS A 107 -16.00 -34.40 -2.06
C LYS A 107 -14.98 -35.11 -1.17
N THR A 108 -14.39 -34.38 -0.23
CA THR A 108 -13.40 -34.92 0.72
C THR A 108 -14.08 -35.16 2.06
N THR A 109 -13.91 -36.33 2.67
CA THR A 109 -14.60 -36.66 3.93
C THR A 109 -14.10 -35.75 5.05
N ARG A 110 -15.01 -35.16 5.85
CA ARG A 110 -14.63 -34.31 7.00
C ARG A 110 -13.60 -34.96 7.91
N LYS A 111 -13.73 -36.27 8.18
CA LYS A 111 -12.76 -37.07 8.96
C LYS A 111 -11.32 -37.00 8.44
N THR A 112 -11.13 -36.87 7.12
CA THR A 112 -9.78 -36.76 6.52
C THR A 112 -9.21 -35.35 6.60
N LEU A 113 -10.06 -34.34 6.78
CA LEU A 113 -9.65 -32.93 6.93
C LEU A 113 -9.33 -32.60 8.40
N THR A 114 -10.07 -33.19 9.33
CA THR A 114 -9.94 -32.98 10.78
C THR A 114 -9.14 -34.09 11.47
N ASN A 115 -8.34 -34.85 10.72
CA ASN A 115 -7.51 -35.90 11.33
C ASN A 115 -6.36 -35.26 12.10
N GLU A 116 -6.39 -35.40 13.43
CA GLU A 116 -5.35 -34.92 14.35
C GLU A 116 -4.43 -36.06 14.86
N GLU A 117 -4.68 -37.32 14.45
CA GLU A 117 -3.96 -38.51 14.95
C GLU A 117 -2.49 -38.58 14.46
N GLU A 118 -2.21 -38.03 13.28
CA GLU A 118 -0.86 -38.03 12.69
C GLU A 118 -0.08 -36.76 13.03
N LEU A 119 0.79 -36.82 14.04
CA LEU A 119 1.72 -35.73 14.36
C LEU A 119 2.59 -35.38 13.14
N PHE A 120 2.78 -34.09 12.88
CA PHE A 120 3.63 -33.60 11.79
C PHE A 120 4.75 -32.69 12.31
N THR A 121 5.84 -32.63 11.56
CA THR A 121 6.99 -31.75 11.81
C THR A 121 7.05 -30.60 10.80
N ILE A 122 7.95 -29.64 11.00
CA ILE A 122 8.12 -28.53 10.05
C ILE A 122 8.67 -29.06 8.72
N GLU A 123 9.54 -30.07 8.80
CA GLU A 123 10.12 -30.77 7.67
C GLU A 123 9.01 -31.43 6.82
N ASP A 124 7.97 -31.98 7.45
CA ASP A 124 6.82 -32.56 6.75
C ASP A 124 5.99 -31.50 6.00
N ILE A 125 5.86 -30.28 6.54
CA ILE A 125 5.20 -29.16 5.86
C ILE A 125 5.96 -28.81 4.58
N GLU A 126 7.29 -28.74 4.66
CA GLU A 126 8.14 -28.40 3.51
C GLU A 126 8.12 -29.48 2.43
N LEU A 127 8.18 -30.76 2.81
CA LEU A 127 8.11 -31.89 1.88
C LEU A 127 6.76 -31.94 1.17
N ASN A 128 5.66 -31.77 1.91
CA ASN A 128 4.32 -31.81 1.35
C ASN A 128 3.94 -30.53 0.58
N GLY A 129 4.65 -29.43 0.82
CA GLY A 129 4.55 -28.16 0.09
C GLY A 129 5.00 -28.20 -1.38
N LYS A 130 5.43 -29.36 -1.89
CA LYS A 130 5.78 -29.57 -3.30
C LYS A 130 4.64 -30.32 -4.03
N LEU A 131 4.28 -29.82 -5.22
CA LEU A 131 3.37 -30.49 -6.13
C LEU A 131 4.15 -30.92 -7.38
N ALA A 132 4.27 -32.23 -7.60
CA ALA A 132 4.98 -32.78 -8.75
C ALA A 132 4.32 -32.34 -10.07
N ALA A 133 5.12 -31.86 -11.02
CA ALA A 133 4.64 -31.35 -12.31
C ALA A 133 3.88 -32.41 -13.12
N ASP A 134 4.28 -33.68 -12.99
CA ASP A 134 3.68 -34.82 -13.70
C ASP A 134 2.27 -35.16 -13.20
N PHE A 135 1.96 -34.88 -11.92
CA PHE A 135 0.62 -35.08 -11.38
C PHE A 135 -0.36 -34.02 -11.89
N VAL A 136 0.11 -32.79 -12.09
CA VAL A 136 -0.69 -31.68 -12.63
C VAL A 136 -1.10 -31.98 -14.07
N LYS A 137 -0.18 -32.46 -14.90
CA LYS A 137 -0.46 -32.86 -16.29
C LYS A 137 -1.50 -33.99 -16.37
N LYS A 138 -1.35 -35.04 -15.55
CA LYS A 138 -2.29 -36.17 -15.50
C LYS A 138 -3.69 -35.79 -15.01
N MET A 139 -3.81 -34.81 -14.10
CA MET A 139 -5.12 -34.30 -13.65
C MET A 139 -5.76 -33.35 -14.66
N ASP A 140 -4.98 -32.48 -15.30
CA ASP A 140 -5.45 -31.63 -16.41
C ASP A 140 -5.99 -32.51 -17.56
N GLU A 141 -5.31 -33.62 -17.89
CA GLU A 141 -5.75 -34.62 -18.88
C GLU A 141 -7.02 -35.39 -18.45
N LYS A 142 -7.12 -35.81 -17.18
CA LYS A 142 -8.32 -36.49 -16.65
C LYS A 142 -9.55 -35.59 -16.65
N ILE A 143 -9.40 -34.32 -16.27
CA ILE A 143 -10.52 -33.36 -16.26
C ILE A 143 -10.94 -33.02 -17.69
N ALA A 144 -10.00 -32.93 -18.63
CA ALA A 144 -10.30 -32.77 -20.06
C ALA A 144 -11.02 -34.01 -20.64
N ALA A 145 -10.65 -35.22 -20.22
CA ALA A 145 -11.32 -36.45 -20.62
C ALA A 145 -12.74 -36.57 -20.02
N GLU A 146 -12.91 -36.28 -18.72
CA GLU A 146 -14.23 -36.28 -18.07
C GLU A 146 -15.17 -35.19 -18.61
N ALA A 147 -14.63 -34.04 -19.06
CA ALA A 147 -15.41 -33.01 -19.74
C ALA A 147 -15.85 -33.44 -21.14
N LYS A 148 -15.01 -34.20 -21.88
CA LYS A 148 -15.39 -34.81 -23.17
C LYS A 148 -16.44 -35.90 -23.00
N ASP A 149 -16.30 -36.77 -22.00
CA ASP A 149 -17.26 -37.84 -21.72
C ASP A 149 -18.63 -37.31 -21.26
N LYS A 150 -18.67 -36.20 -20.50
CA LYS A 150 -19.93 -35.53 -20.14
C LYS A 150 -20.58 -34.84 -21.33
N ALA A 151 -19.78 -34.20 -22.20
CA ALA A 151 -20.29 -33.60 -23.43
C ALA A 151 -20.83 -34.66 -24.41
N GLU A 152 -20.19 -35.83 -24.50
CA GLU A 152 -20.69 -36.95 -25.31
C GLU A 152 -21.95 -37.60 -24.72
N LYS A 153 -22.08 -37.69 -23.40
CA LYS A 153 -23.31 -38.18 -22.74
C LYS A 153 -24.48 -37.22 -22.91
N GLU A 154 -24.26 -35.92 -22.78
CA GLU A 154 -25.29 -34.89 -23.01
C GLU A 154 -25.67 -34.77 -24.50
N ALA A 155 -24.73 -35.04 -25.43
CA ALA A 155 -25.03 -35.11 -26.86
C ALA A 155 -25.84 -36.37 -27.23
N LYS A 156 -25.59 -37.51 -26.58
CA LYS A 156 -26.37 -38.74 -26.79
C LYS A 156 -27.78 -38.65 -26.20
N GLU A 157 -27.96 -38.03 -25.02
CA GLU A 157 -29.29 -37.80 -24.43
C GLU A 157 -30.15 -36.77 -25.20
N LYS A 158 -29.52 -35.79 -25.88
CA LYS A 158 -30.25 -34.85 -26.76
C LYS A 158 -30.62 -35.47 -28.11
N ALA A 159 -29.82 -36.39 -28.65
CA ALA A 159 -30.12 -37.09 -29.90
C ALA A 159 -31.27 -38.12 -29.77
N GLU A 160 -31.53 -38.67 -28.58
CA GLU A 160 -32.67 -39.57 -28.35
C GLU A 160 -34.00 -38.84 -28.13
N LYS A 161 -34.00 -37.56 -27.74
CA LYS A 161 -35.22 -36.77 -27.51
C LYS A 161 -35.77 -36.04 -28.74
N GLU A 162 -35.05 -36.01 -29.86
CA GLU A 162 -35.48 -35.34 -31.10
C GLU A 162 -36.20 -36.26 -32.12
N LYS A 163 -36.54 -37.51 -31.76
CA LYS A 163 -37.24 -38.44 -32.67
C LYS A 163 -38.73 -38.69 -32.38
N THR A 164 -39.38 -37.91 -31.52
CA THR A 164 -40.83 -38.04 -31.33
C THR A 164 -41.55 -36.70 -31.25
N ASN A 165 -42.45 -36.52 -32.22
CA ASN A 165 -43.48 -35.51 -32.44
C ASN A 165 -43.11 -34.14 -33.03
N PRO A 166 -43.53 -33.88 -34.29
CA PRO A 166 -43.83 -32.55 -34.78
C PRO A 166 -45.29 -32.15 -34.44
N GLU A 167 -45.56 -30.84 -34.54
CA GLU A 167 -46.86 -30.13 -34.51
C GLU A 167 -47.25 -29.43 -33.20
N ALA A 168 -47.11 -28.10 -33.18
CA ALA A 168 -48.26 -27.18 -33.22
C ALA A 168 -47.80 -25.70 -33.20
N LYS A 169 -48.41 -24.89 -34.08
CA LYS A 169 -48.20 -23.44 -34.29
C LYS A 169 -48.91 -22.58 -33.22
N LYS A 170 -48.26 -21.44 -32.93
CA LYS A 170 -48.79 -20.07 -32.71
C LYS A 170 -49.96 -19.84 -31.72
N THR A 171 -49.76 -18.98 -30.71
CA THR A 171 -50.45 -17.66 -30.60
C THR A 171 -49.77 -16.76 -29.56
N ALA A 172 -50.10 -15.46 -29.62
CA ALA A 172 -49.40 -14.34 -29.02
C ALA A 172 -50.08 -13.75 -27.77
N THR A 173 -49.28 -12.94 -27.05
CA THR A 173 -49.60 -11.71 -26.28
C THR A 173 -50.22 -11.76 -24.87
N ASN A 174 -49.61 -10.92 -24.01
CA ASN A 174 -50.09 -10.23 -22.79
C ASN A 174 -50.27 -11.09 -21.52
N SER A 175 -50.00 -10.64 -20.30
CA SER A 175 -49.40 -9.42 -19.74
C SER A 175 -49.28 -9.63 -18.21
N GLU A 176 -48.39 -8.86 -17.58
CA GLU A 176 -48.41 -8.42 -16.16
C GLU A 176 -47.98 -9.33 -14.99
N ASN A 177 -46.94 -8.80 -14.32
CA ASN A 177 -46.65 -8.77 -12.88
C ASN A 177 -46.46 -10.09 -12.12
N ILE A 178 -45.30 -10.22 -11.46
CA ILE A 178 -45.18 -10.39 -10.01
C ILE A 178 -43.71 -10.17 -9.56
N ASN A 179 -43.56 -9.19 -8.65
CA ASN A 179 -42.57 -9.00 -7.58
C ASN A 179 -41.11 -8.60 -7.88
N GLN A 180 -40.93 -7.28 -7.86
CA GLN A 180 -39.82 -6.63 -7.15
C GLN A 180 -39.76 -7.09 -5.68
N GLN A 181 -38.64 -7.70 -5.28
CA GLN A 181 -38.21 -7.73 -3.88
C GLN A 181 -36.68 -7.84 -3.80
N ASN A 182 -36.08 -6.83 -3.15
CA ASN A 182 -34.76 -6.83 -2.51
C ASN A 182 -33.51 -7.07 -3.38
N PHE A 183 -33.08 -6.01 -4.09
CA PHE A 183 -31.67 -5.82 -4.43
C PHE A 183 -30.97 -5.09 -3.27
N ASN A 184 -30.42 -5.86 -2.34
CA ASN A 184 -29.56 -5.34 -1.29
C ASN A 184 -28.16 -5.08 -1.88
N ASN A 185 -27.76 -3.80 -1.81
CA ASN A 185 -26.42 -3.31 -2.12
C ASN A 185 -25.41 -3.80 -1.06
N GLN A 186 -24.77 -4.94 -1.28
CA GLN A 186 -23.49 -5.27 -0.61
C GLN A 186 -22.84 -6.46 -1.33
N ASN A 187 -21.53 -6.39 -1.60
CA ASN A 187 -20.66 -7.42 -2.21
C ASN A 187 -20.52 -7.50 -3.74
N PHE A 188 -20.36 -6.36 -4.42
CA PHE A 188 -20.12 -6.33 -5.87
C PHE A 188 -18.66 -6.11 -6.31
N ASN A 189 -17.71 -6.79 -5.64
CA ASN A 189 -16.29 -6.86 -6.07
C ASN A 189 -15.86 -8.28 -6.49
N GLN A 190 -16.78 -9.24 -6.59
CA GLN A 190 -16.46 -10.64 -6.96
C GLN A 190 -16.73 -10.99 -8.43
N GLN A 191 -17.30 -10.08 -9.23
CA GLN A 191 -17.67 -10.41 -10.62
C GLN A 191 -16.51 -10.47 -11.61
N GLN A 192 -15.28 -10.16 -11.19
CA GLN A 192 -14.11 -10.13 -12.08
C GLN A 192 -13.32 -11.45 -12.12
N ASN A 193 -13.58 -12.41 -11.22
CA ASN A 193 -12.80 -13.67 -11.12
C ASN A 193 -13.59 -14.94 -11.47
N PHE A 194 -14.81 -14.83 -11.99
CA PHE A 194 -15.64 -16.00 -12.32
C PHE A 194 -15.42 -16.58 -13.74
N PHE A 195 -14.53 -15.98 -14.53
CA PHE A 195 -14.44 -16.26 -15.98
C PHE A 195 -13.08 -16.81 -16.45
N GLY A 196 -12.31 -17.42 -15.55
CA GLY A 196 -10.98 -17.97 -15.83
C GLY A 196 -10.93 -19.44 -16.29
N GLY A 197 -12.03 -20.03 -16.76
CA GLY A 197 -12.11 -21.45 -17.11
C GLY A 197 -12.89 -21.74 -18.38
N ASN A 198 -12.17 -21.88 -19.49
CA ASN A 198 -12.50 -22.74 -20.65
C ASN A 198 -13.96 -22.77 -21.17
N MET A 199 -14.60 -21.60 -21.33
CA MET A 199 -15.76 -21.45 -22.20
C MET A 199 -15.25 -21.04 -23.59
N GLY A 200 -15.37 -21.94 -24.57
CA GLY A 200 -14.89 -21.77 -25.96
C GLY A 200 -15.64 -20.74 -26.81
N GLY A 201 -16.06 -19.61 -26.22
CA GLY A 201 -16.61 -18.47 -26.93
C GLY A 201 -15.77 -17.22 -26.67
N ASN A 202 -15.63 -16.35 -27.68
CA ASN A 202 -15.02 -15.03 -27.52
C ASN A 202 -15.80 -14.25 -26.44
N MET A 203 -15.33 -14.26 -25.21
CA MET A 203 -15.89 -13.41 -24.16
C MET A 203 -15.67 -11.94 -24.51
N PRO A 204 -16.67 -11.08 -24.31
CA PRO A 204 -16.52 -9.65 -24.58
C PRO A 204 -15.45 -9.06 -23.66
N GLN A 205 -14.51 -8.31 -24.24
CA GLN A 205 -13.48 -7.61 -23.49
C GLN A 205 -14.13 -6.67 -22.47
N ASN A 206 -13.58 -6.62 -21.26
CA ASN A 206 -14.11 -5.77 -20.20
C ASN A 206 -14.09 -4.29 -20.60
N ILE A 207 -15.27 -3.65 -20.67
CA ILE A 207 -15.46 -2.24 -21.05
C ILE A 207 -14.59 -1.31 -20.20
N PHE A 208 -14.38 -1.62 -18.91
CA PHE A 208 -13.58 -0.81 -18.01
C PHE A 208 -12.07 -0.86 -18.30
N LEU A 209 -11.59 -1.86 -19.04
CA LEU A 209 -10.20 -1.96 -19.48
C LEU A 209 -9.95 -1.29 -20.83
N ASN A 210 -11.01 -0.92 -21.55
CA ASN A 210 -10.88 -0.23 -22.83
C ASN A 210 -10.35 1.21 -22.63
N PRO A 211 -9.25 1.61 -23.31
CA PRO A 211 -8.71 2.97 -23.27
C PRO A 211 -9.71 4.07 -23.65
N LYS A 212 -10.65 3.75 -24.55
CA LYS A 212 -11.67 4.68 -25.06
C LYS A 212 -12.84 4.87 -24.09
N PHE A 213 -13.00 4.02 -23.08
CA PHE A 213 -14.08 4.18 -22.11
C PHE A 213 -13.76 5.31 -21.12
N TYR A 214 -14.54 6.39 -21.13
CA TYR A 214 -14.34 7.52 -20.21
C TYR A 214 -15.46 7.59 -19.16
N PRO A 215 -15.20 7.24 -17.87
CA PRO A 215 -16.20 7.11 -16.82
C PRO A 215 -16.48 8.42 -16.05
N PHE A 216 -16.14 9.57 -16.62
CA PHE A 216 -16.32 10.87 -15.95
C PHE A 216 -17.25 11.79 -16.72
N LYS A 217 -17.92 12.69 -16.00
CA LYS A 217 -18.94 13.60 -16.57
C LYS A 217 -18.36 14.68 -17.48
N THR A 218 -17.12 15.10 -17.21
CA THR A 218 -16.51 16.27 -17.86
C THR A 218 -15.11 15.94 -18.38
N LYS A 219 -14.72 16.58 -19.48
CA LYS A 219 -13.35 16.56 -20.05
C LYS A 219 -12.80 17.99 -20.04
N PRO A 220 -12.07 18.41 -18.98
CA PRO A 220 -11.54 19.76 -18.93
C PRO A 220 -10.46 19.92 -20.02
N LYS A 221 -10.75 20.76 -21.03
CA LYS A 221 -9.88 20.99 -22.20
C LYS A 221 -8.43 21.32 -21.83
N TYR A 222 -8.25 22.10 -20.77
CA TYR A 222 -6.93 22.57 -20.32
C TYR A 222 -6.23 21.65 -19.31
N MET A 223 -6.81 20.49 -18.95
CA MET A 223 -6.23 19.60 -17.96
C MET A 223 -4.78 19.17 -18.27
N PRO A 224 -4.40 18.81 -19.52
CA PRO A 224 -3.02 18.46 -19.85
C PRO A 224 -2.05 19.62 -19.62
N LEU A 225 -2.45 20.85 -19.92
CA LEU A 225 -1.65 22.05 -19.71
C LEU A 225 -1.49 22.33 -18.21
N LEU A 226 -2.57 22.24 -17.44
CA LEU A 226 -2.54 22.43 -15.98
C LEU A 226 -1.63 21.40 -15.30
N LYS A 227 -1.60 20.15 -15.78
CA LYS A 227 -0.66 19.11 -15.30
C LYS A 227 0.80 19.48 -15.51
N ILE A 228 1.12 20.06 -16.67
CA ILE A 228 2.48 20.53 -16.98
C ILE A 228 2.86 21.68 -16.04
N ILE A 229 1.97 22.66 -15.85
CA ILE A 229 2.20 23.77 -14.90
C ILE A 229 2.45 23.24 -13.48
N LEU A 230 1.59 22.34 -12.98
CA LEU A 230 1.78 21.72 -11.66
C LEU A 230 3.13 21.00 -11.56
N THR A 231 3.54 20.31 -12.62
CA THR A 231 4.82 19.59 -12.66
C THR A 231 6.00 20.55 -12.61
N ILE A 232 5.95 21.65 -13.37
CA ILE A 232 6.99 22.69 -13.35
C ILE A 232 7.09 23.30 -11.96
N LEU A 233 5.96 23.66 -11.34
CA LEU A 233 5.92 24.20 -9.98
C LEU A 233 6.50 23.22 -8.95
N LEU A 234 6.18 21.93 -9.06
CA LEU A 234 6.72 20.88 -8.19
C LEU A 234 8.24 20.74 -8.33
N VAL A 235 8.74 20.72 -9.56
CA VAL A 235 10.19 20.57 -9.83
C VAL A 235 10.96 21.80 -9.34
N ILE A 236 10.45 23.01 -9.57
CA ILE A 236 11.07 24.23 -9.05
C ILE A 236 11.09 24.22 -7.52
N THR A 237 9.96 23.90 -6.88
CA THR A 237 9.87 23.83 -5.41
C THR A 237 10.82 22.79 -4.85
N ALA A 238 10.90 21.60 -5.46
CA ALA A 238 11.82 20.56 -5.04
C ALA A 238 13.29 20.99 -5.23
N ALA A 239 13.63 21.64 -6.34
CA ALA A 239 14.98 22.12 -6.59
C ALA A 239 15.41 23.16 -5.55
N LEU A 240 14.53 24.14 -5.24
CA LEU A 240 14.79 25.15 -4.21
C LEU A 240 14.92 24.53 -2.81
N PHE A 241 14.03 23.60 -2.47
CA PHE A 241 14.09 22.88 -1.20
C PHE A 241 15.38 22.05 -1.07
N THR A 242 15.77 21.33 -2.12
CA THR A 242 17.02 20.58 -2.13
C THR A 242 18.24 21.50 -2.04
N ALA A 243 18.23 22.63 -2.74
CA ALA A 243 19.29 23.63 -2.62
C ALA A 243 19.39 24.17 -1.18
N LEU A 244 18.26 24.53 -0.56
CA LEU A 244 18.17 24.95 0.84
C LEU A 244 18.77 23.89 1.76
N TYR A 245 18.35 22.64 1.60
CA TYR A 245 18.73 21.54 2.48
C TYR A 245 20.23 21.20 2.35
N ILE A 246 20.76 21.18 1.12
CA ILE A 246 22.20 20.98 0.87
C ILE A 246 23.00 22.13 1.46
N TYR A 247 22.59 23.37 1.20
CA TYR A 247 23.31 24.55 1.68
C TYR A 247 23.30 24.63 3.21
N ALA A 248 22.14 24.41 3.85
CA ALA A 248 22.04 24.34 5.30
C ALA A 248 22.88 23.20 5.90
N SER A 249 22.99 22.04 5.24
CA SER A 249 23.73 20.88 5.74
C SER A 249 25.24 20.94 5.50
N THR A 250 25.70 21.77 4.57
CA THR A 250 27.14 21.92 4.25
C THR A 250 27.83 22.91 5.16
N VAL A 251 27.12 23.93 5.66
CA VAL A 251 27.66 24.86 6.65
C VAL A 251 27.69 24.21 8.02
N LYS A 252 28.90 23.85 8.46
CA LYS A 252 29.16 23.17 9.73
C LYS A 252 29.67 24.17 10.76
N ILE A 253 29.16 24.04 11.97
CA ILE A 253 29.63 24.73 13.17
C ILE A 253 30.18 23.66 14.10
N GLU A 254 31.48 23.75 14.37
CA GLU A 254 32.17 22.85 15.27
C GLU A 254 32.11 23.41 16.69
N LEU A 255 31.61 22.60 17.62
CA LEU A 255 31.57 22.84 19.06
C LEU A 255 32.60 21.91 19.70
N LYS A 256 33.89 22.19 19.47
CA LYS A 256 34.98 21.49 20.16
C LYS A 256 35.43 22.29 21.38
N GLU A 257 35.95 21.59 22.36
CA GLU A 257 36.55 22.19 23.54
C GLU A 257 37.63 23.21 23.13
N GLY A 258 37.59 24.40 23.72
CA GLY A 258 38.54 25.48 23.43
C GLY A 258 38.25 26.29 22.16
N ASP A 259 37.30 25.90 21.31
CA ASP A 259 36.89 26.70 20.15
C ASP A 259 36.11 27.95 20.59
N LEU A 260 36.17 28.99 19.76
CA LEU A 260 35.48 30.28 19.95
C LEU A 260 34.00 30.11 20.32
N TYR A 261 33.31 29.19 19.64
CA TYR A 261 31.89 28.92 19.85
C TYR A 261 31.61 28.20 21.18
N PHE A 262 32.48 27.27 21.57
CA PHE A 262 32.37 26.56 22.84
C PHE A 262 32.63 27.51 24.01
N LYS A 263 33.67 28.34 23.89
CA LYS A 263 34.00 29.37 24.89
C LYS A 263 32.90 30.40 25.07
N ALA A 264 32.17 30.73 24.02
CA ALA A 264 31.04 31.65 24.11
C ALA A 264 29.86 31.07 24.91
N LEU A 265 29.64 29.74 24.86
CA LEU A 265 28.56 29.07 25.58
C LEU A 265 28.92 28.72 27.03
N PHE A 266 30.15 28.24 27.25
CA PHE A 266 30.55 27.62 28.53
C PHE A 266 31.76 28.28 29.20
N GLY A 267 32.35 29.31 28.58
CA GLY A 267 33.59 29.93 29.06
C GLY A 267 34.82 29.04 28.85
N ASP A 268 35.89 29.28 29.62
CA ASP A 268 37.14 28.51 29.56
C ASP A 268 37.07 27.17 30.33
N PHE A 269 35.94 26.47 30.25
CA PHE A 269 35.72 25.21 30.95
C PHE A 269 36.55 24.07 30.33
N ASP A 270 37.33 23.33 31.15
CA ASP A 270 38.13 22.17 30.73
C ASP A 270 37.32 20.88 30.91
N LEU A 271 37.02 20.17 29.83
CA LEU A 271 36.17 18.96 29.79
C LEU A 271 36.94 17.66 30.08
N LYS A 272 38.23 17.73 30.45
CA LYS A 272 39.05 16.52 30.69
C LYS A 272 38.59 15.68 31.87
N ASN A 273 37.85 16.25 32.81
CA ASN A 273 37.18 15.51 33.86
C ASN A 273 35.77 15.14 33.38
N LYS A 274 35.39 13.87 33.55
CA LYS A 274 34.20 13.24 32.92
C LYS A 274 32.90 13.86 33.39
N ASP A 275 32.55 14.98 32.78
CA ASP A 275 31.35 15.75 33.09
C ASP A 275 30.19 15.31 32.19
N HIS A 276 28.99 15.34 32.77
CA HIS A 276 27.76 15.01 32.07
C HIS A 276 27.04 16.31 31.71
N TYR A 277 26.55 16.41 30.47
CA TYR A 277 25.68 17.53 30.10
C TYR A 277 24.27 17.21 30.59
N SER A 278 23.65 18.10 31.37
CA SER A 278 22.25 17.96 31.75
C SER A 278 21.43 19.12 31.21
N ARG A 279 20.14 18.86 30.98
CA ARG A 279 19.17 19.90 30.65
C ARG A 279 18.12 19.91 31.74
N GLU A 280 17.64 21.08 32.11
CA GLU A 280 16.54 21.20 33.06
C GLU A 280 15.34 20.35 32.60
N GLY A 281 14.99 19.32 33.37
CA GLY A 281 13.91 18.35 33.06
C GLY A 281 14.31 17.09 32.29
N TYR A 282 15.59 16.89 31.93
CA TYR A 282 16.07 15.69 31.22
C TYR A 282 17.30 15.07 31.93
N LYS A 283 17.35 13.74 31.99
CA LYS A 283 18.50 13.01 32.55
C LYS A 283 19.73 13.10 31.63
N ASP A 284 20.90 13.15 32.28
CA ASP A 284 22.27 13.21 31.76
C ASP A 284 22.47 12.74 30.30
N PHE A 285 22.97 13.65 29.47
CA PHE A 285 23.53 13.37 28.14
C PHE A 285 25.04 13.18 28.28
N ASN A 286 25.53 11.99 27.92
CA ASN A 286 26.95 11.64 28.04
C ASN A 286 27.87 12.34 27.01
N SER A 287 27.30 12.99 25.98
CA SER A 287 28.09 13.75 24.99
C SER A 287 27.19 14.64 24.12
N ILE A 288 27.62 15.87 23.88
CA ILE A 288 27.09 16.71 22.81
C ILE A 288 27.85 16.38 21.52
N ASN A 289 27.13 16.18 20.42
CA ASN A 289 27.77 16.04 19.11
C ASN A 289 28.61 17.28 18.81
N SER A 290 29.86 17.12 18.38
CA SER A 290 30.77 18.25 18.16
C SER A 290 30.50 19.00 16.86
N VAL A 291 29.64 18.49 15.97
CA VAL A 291 29.36 19.10 14.67
C VAL A 291 27.86 19.29 14.50
N TRP A 292 27.46 20.54 14.32
CA TRP A 292 26.10 20.95 14.06
C TRP A 292 26.03 21.69 12.73
N ASN A 293 24.89 21.64 12.05
CA ASN A 293 24.69 22.50 10.90
C ASN A 293 24.19 23.88 11.35
N ILE A 294 24.21 24.86 10.45
CA ILE A 294 23.80 26.24 10.76
C ILE A 294 22.35 26.40 11.25
N LEU A 295 21.49 25.41 10.99
CA LEU A 295 20.12 25.33 11.49
C LEU A 295 20.01 24.64 12.86
N GLY A 296 21.11 24.39 13.56
CA GLY A 296 21.08 23.79 14.90
C GLY A 296 20.64 22.33 14.90
N SER A 297 20.85 21.60 13.80
CA SER A 297 20.56 20.16 13.73
C SER A 297 21.84 19.32 13.66
N GLN A 298 21.83 18.16 14.34
CA GLN A 298 22.94 17.21 14.39
C GLN A 298 23.13 16.42 13.08
N SER A 299 22.26 16.64 12.08
CA SER A 299 22.32 15.98 10.79
C SER A 299 23.37 16.64 9.87
N ALA A 300 24.55 16.97 10.38
CA ALA A 300 25.63 17.53 9.59
C ALA A 300 26.43 16.39 8.92
N GLY A 301 26.28 16.19 7.62
CA GLY A 301 26.98 15.11 6.92
C GLY A 301 26.51 14.85 5.48
N ILE A 302 27.07 13.82 4.86
CA ILE A 302 26.76 13.41 3.49
C ILE A 302 25.38 12.76 3.35
N PHE A 303 24.91 12.06 4.39
CA PHE A 303 23.62 11.37 4.36
C PHE A 303 22.41 12.29 4.11
N PRO A 304 22.25 13.44 4.81
CA PRO A 304 21.20 14.42 4.51
C PRO A 304 21.25 14.91 3.06
N ILE A 305 22.45 15.14 2.52
CA ILE A 305 22.63 15.57 1.12
C ILE A 305 22.10 14.50 0.17
N ILE A 306 22.51 13.23 0.35
CA ILE A 306 22.03 12.11 -0.45
C ILE A 306 20.51 11.99 -0.36
N PHE A 307 19.96 12.08 0.86
CA PHE A 307 18.52 12.01 1.09
C PHE A 307 17.76 13.12 0.35
N SER A 308 18.28 14.35 0.34
CA SER A 308 17.68 15.48 -0.38
C SER A 308 17.68 15.31 -1.90
N ILE A 309 18.71 14.65 -2.46
CA ILE A 309 18.80 14.34 -3.88
C ILE A 309 17.80 13.23 -4.25
N ILE A 310 17.70 12.18 -3.43
CA ILE A 310 16.70 11.12 -3.62
C ILE A 310 15.29 11.70 -3.57
N LEU A 311 15.01 12.58 -2.61
CA LEU A 311 13.73 13.26 -2.47
C LEU A 311 13.42 14.15 -3.69
N PHE A 312 14.41 14.86 -4.22
CA PHE A 312 14.28 15.62 -5.47
C PHE A 312 13.90 14.72 -6.65
N VAL A 313 14.64 13.63 -6.85
CA VAL A 313 14.36 12.66 -7.94
C VAL A 313 12.97 12.06 -7.79
N TRP A 314 12.54 11.76 -6.56
CA TRP A 314 11.23 11.21 -6.30
C TRP A 314 10.10 12.22 -6.59
N ILE A 315 10.24 13.49 -6.21
CA ILE A 315 9.28 14.55 -6.56
C ILE A 315 9.25 14.81 -8.06
N ALA A 316 10.42 14.85 -8.71
CA ALA A 316 10.52 15.01 -10.16
C ALA A 316 9.86 13.84 -10.91
N TYR A 317 10.06 12.60 -10.45
CA TYR A 317 9.38 11.42 -10.98
C TYR A 317 7.86 11.49 -10.80
N MET A 318 7.38 11.92 -9.64
CA MET A 318 5.94 12.14 -9.43
C MET A 318 5.38 13.19 -10.39
N GLY A 319 6.07 14.32 -10.55
CA GLY A 319 5.72 15.35 -11.53
C GLY A 319 5.62 14.76 -12.95
N TYR A 320 6.65 14.04 -13.39
CA TYR A 320 6.65 13.35 -14.68
C TYR A 320 5.48 12.36 -14.83
N SER A 321 5.14 11.61 -13.78
CA SER A 321 4.02 10.66 -13.81
C SER A 321 2.66 11.34 -13.99
N ILE A 322 2.53 12.60 -13.55
CA ILE A 322 1.32 13.42 -13.69
C ILE A 322 1.22 14.00 -15.11
N SER A 323 2.34 14.45 -15.68
CA SER A 323 2.39 15.13 -16.99
C SER A 323 2.63 14.21 -18.19
N LYS A 324 2.97 12.94 -17.98
CA LYS A 324 3.22 11.98 -19.06
C LYS A 324 2.02 11.92 -20.03
N LYS A 325 2.29 12.08 -21.33
CA LYS A 325 1.29 11.87 -22.38
C LYS A 325 0.80 10.42 -22.30
N THR A 326 -0.52 10.24 -22.22
CA THR A 326 -1.17 8.93 -22.11
C THR A 326 -2.25 8.83 -23.19
N GLU A 327 -2.29 7.69 -23.87
CA GLU A 327 -3.34 7.37 -24.85
C GLU A 327 -4.69 7.12 -24.17
N ASP A 328 -4.68 6.70 -22.90
CA ASP A 328 -5.88 6.55 -22.08
C ASP A 328 -6.57 7.90 -21.81
N SER A 329 -7.78 8.11 -22.34
CA SER A 329 -8.61 9.31 -22.06
C SER A 329 -8.78 9.56 -20.55
N LYS A 330 -8.87 8.48 -19.75
CA LYS A 330 -8.95 8.55 -18.28
C LYS A 330 -7.73 9.24 -17.67
N ARG A 331 -6.52 8.87 -18.11
CA ARG A 331 -5.26 9.41 -17.56
C ARG A 331 -4.92 10.76 -18.17
N LYS A 332 -5.38 11.08 -19.38
CA LYS A 332 -5.25 12.40 -20.02
C LYS A 332 -5.97 13.49 -19.22
N TYR A 333 -7.24 13.26 -18.84
CA TYR A 333 -8.10 14.30 -18.24
C TYR A 333 -8.29 14.22 -16.72
N ARG A 334 -7.70 13.24 -16.04
CA ARG A 334 -7.80 13.10 -14.57
C ARG A 334 -6.44 12.96 -13.90
N ILE A 335 -6.33 13.42 -12.67
CA ILE A 335 -5.26 13.04 -11.73
C ILE A 335 -5.87 12.22 -10.61
N SER A 336 -5.16 11.21 -10.11
CA SER A 336 -5.60 10.49 -8.91
C SER A 336 -5.68 11.45 -7.72
N GLY A 337 -6.80 11.46 -7.00
CA GLY A 337 -6.94 12.28 -5.79
C GLY A 337 -5.87 11.94 -4.74
N PHE A 338 -5.45 10.69 -4.67
CA PHE A 338 -4.35 10.24 -3.81
C PHE A 338 -3.01 10.89 -4.19
N THR A 339 -2.72 11.04 -5.48
CA THR A 339 -1.51 11.74 -5.94
C THR A 339 -1.53 13.22 -5.56
N LEU A 340 -2.68 13.89 -5.70
CA LEU A 340 -2.83 15.28 -5.27
C LEU A 340 -2.71 15.42 -3.74
N PHE A 341 -3.24 14.46 -2.98
CA PHE A 341 -3.09 14.40 -1.53
C PHE A 341 -1.62 14.27 -1.12
N ILE A 342 -0.87 13.35 -1.73
CA ILE A 342 0.57 13.20 -1.50
C ILE A 342 1.31 14.51 -1.80
N VAL A 343 1.00 15.15 -2.93
CA VAL A 343 1.60 16.44 -3.31
C VAL A 343 1.35 17.49 -2.22
N ILE A 344 0.11 17.66 -1.77
CA ILE A 344 -0.23 18.63 -0.72
C ILE A 344 0.50 18.32 0.58
N PHE A 345 0.52 17.05 1.00
CA PHE A 345 1.23 16.61 2.21
C PHE A 345 2.73 16.90 2.15
N LEU A 346 3.36 16.66 1.00
CA LEU A 346 4.78 16.97 0.79
C LEU A 346 5.05 18.46 0.83
N MET A 347 4.20 19.27 0.20
CA MET A 347 4.35 20.72 0.25
C MET A 347 4.19 21.26 1.68
N ILE A 348 3.27 20.71 2.48
CA ILE A 348 3.13 21.08 3.91
C ILE A 348 4.43 20.77 4.66
N SER A 349 5.02 19.61 4.41
CA SER A 349 6.30 19.22 5.04
C SER A 349 7.45 20.16 4.65
N ILE A 350 7.54 20.54 3.37
CA ILE A 350 8.51 21.52 2.85
C ILE A 350 8.29 22.89 3.49
N ILE A 351 7.04 23.32 3.63
CA ILE A 351 6.66 24.58 4.29
C ILE A 351 7.08 24.57 5.75
N SER A 352 6.76 23.51 6.51
CA SER A 352 7.15 23.38 7.91
C SER A 352 8.67 23.47 8.09
N TYR A 353 9.44 22.82 7.23
CA TYR A 353 10.90 22.93 7.25
C TYR A 353 11.38 24.33 6.86
N SER A 354 10.82 24.95 5.83
CA SER A 354 11.28 26.27 5.37
C SER A 354 10.92 27.38 6.37
N PHE A 355 9.84 27.22 7.14
CA PHE A 355 9.47 28.15 8.22
C PHE A 355 10.49 28.20 9.36
N SER A 356 11.21 27.12 9.63
CA SER A 356 12.25 27.10 10.67
C SER A 356 13.45 27.98 10.34
N SER A 357 13.58 28.41 9.07
CA SER A 357 14.73 29.14 8.53
C SER A 357 14.35 30.46 7.85
N ILE A 358 13.10 30.93 8.01
CA ILE A 358 12.59 32.15 7.35
C ILE A 358 13.16 33.46 7.93
N SER A 359 13.72 33.42 9.14
CA SER A 359 14.27 34.60 9.81
C SER A 359 15.44 34.24 10.70
N ILE A 360 16.27 35.22 11.05
CA ILE A 360 17.38 35.04 12.00
C ILE A 360 16.84 34.52 13.34
N LYS A 361 15.73 35.07 13.83
CA LYS A 361 15.08 34.63 15.06
C LYS A 361 14.57 33.18 14.97
N SER A 362 14.10 32.76 13.80
CA SER A 362 13.67 31.37 13.58
C SER A 362 14.86 30.41 13.65
N ILE A 363 16.00 30.80 13.07
CA ILE A 363 17.26 30.05 13.14
C ILE A 363 17.75 30.00 14.59
N GLU A 364 17.77 31.13 15.30
CA GLU A 364 18.12 31.23 16.72
C GLU A 364 17.28 30.28 17.58
N SER A 365 15.97 30.22 17.33
CA SER A 365 15.07 29.31 18.02
C SER A 365 15.42 27.83 17.82
N GLN A 366 16.04 27.44 16.70
CA GLN A 366 16.52 26.07 16.51
C GLN A 366 17.73 25.76 17.41
N TRP A 367 18.55 26.77 17.70
CA TRP A 367 19.69 26.67 18.62
C TRP A 367 19.28 26.80 20.09
N GLY A 368 18.03 27.13 20.40
CA GLY A 368 17.53 27.30 21.77
C GLY A 368 17.62 26.07 22.68
N PHE A 369 18.05 24.91 22.16
CA PHE A 369 18.51 23.80 22.99
C PHE A 369 19.68 24.20 23.92
N PHE A 370 20.63 24.99 23.40
CA PHE A 370 21.83 25.40 24.14
C PHE A 370 21.56 26.42 25.24
N GLU A 371 20.48 27.20 25.13
CA GLU A 371 20.06 28.16 26.16
C GLU A 371 19.75 27.48 27.51
N LYS A 372 19.32 26.21 27.49
CA LYS A 372 18.88 25.46 28.68
C LYS A 372 19.88 24.39 29.12
N LEU A 373 21.08 24.42 28.55
CA LEU A 373 22.08 23.38 28.73
C LEU A 373 22.97 23.71 29.93
N LYS A 374 23.19 22.72 30.78
CA LYS A 374 24.03 22.79 31.99
C LYS A 374 25.14 21.76 31.89
N ILE A 375 26.32 22.11 32.35
CA ILE A 375 27.43 21.18 32.54
C ILE A 375 27.41 20.77 34.01
N VAL A 376 27.22 19.48 34.28
CA VAL A 376 27.24 18.94 35.64
C VAL A 376 28.63 18.35 35.86
N SER A 377 29.46 19.08 36.60
CA SER A 377 30.76 18.59 37.05
C SER A 377 30.67 17.93 38.42
N LYS A 378 31.49 16.91 38.65
CA LYS A 378 31.60 16.27 39.98
C LYS A 378 32.49 17.04 40.95
N ASP A 379 33.40 17.86 40.44
CA ASP A 379 34.41 18.59 41.22
C ASP A 379 34.34 20.09 40.87
N ALA A 380 33.27 20.75 41.31
CA ALA A 380 33.03 22.16 41.02
C ALA A 380 33.88 23.07 41.91
N GLU A 381 35.10 23.39 41.48
CA GLU A 381 35.85 24.52 42.07
C GLU A 381 36.19 25.66 41.10
N THR A 382 36.14 25.51 39.77
CA THR A 382 36.54 26.64 38.88
C THR A 382 35.88 26.66 37.49
N GLY A 383 34.55 26.78 37.40
CA GLY A 383 33.89 27.03 36.11
C GLY A 383 32.38 27.35 36.19
N LYS A 384 31.85 28.09 35.20
CA LYS A 384 30.40 28.33 35.08
C LYS A 384 29.69 27.02 34.70
N GLU A 385 28.86 26.49 35.60
CA GLU A 385 28.14 25.22 35.40
C GLU A 385 26.92 25.32 34.46
N THR A 386 26.46 26.52 34.11
CA THR A 386 25.25 26.72 33.32
C THR A 386 25.45 27.82 32.28
N ALA A 387 25.10 27.53 31.03
CA ALA A 387 25.00 28.56 30.00
C ALA A 387 23.86 29.53 30.37
N THR A 388 24.17 30.81 30.54
CA THR A 388 23.14 31.83 30.80
C THR A 388 22.50 32.31 29.49
N PRO A 389 21.32 32.93 29.53
CA PRO A 389 20.74 33.56 28.34
C PRO A 389 21.68 34.58 27.67
N ALA A 390 22.53 35.25 28.46
CA ALA A 390 23.54 36.18 27.94
C ALA A 390 24.69 35.45 27.21
N ASP A 391 25.11 34.30 27.73
CA ASP A 391 26.13 33.45 27.08
C ASP A 391 25.58 32.85 25.77
N PHE A 392 24.31 32.45 25.75
CA PHE A 392 23.62 32.01 24.52
C PHE A 392 23.52 33.13 23.48
N ALA A 393 23.14 34.34 23.90
CA ALA A 393 23.08 35.50 23.01
C ALA A 393 24.46 35.81 22.41
N ALA A 394 25.52 35.80 23.23
CA ALA A 394 26.88 36.01 22.76
C ALA A 394 27.34 34.92 21.77
N PHE A 395 27.03 33.66 22.05
CA PHE A 395 27.28 32.54 21.14
C PHE A 395 26.56 32.73 19.79
N PHE A 396 25.27 33.06 19.83
CA PHE A 396 24.50 33.20 18.61
C PHE A 396 24.90 34.46 17.81
N ASP A 397 25.31 35.53 18.49
CA ASP A 397 25.90 36.71 17.83
C ASP A 397 27.20 36.37 17.10
N LEU A 398 28.03 35.46 17.61
CA LEU A 398 29.21 34.95 16.89
C LEU A 398 28.81 34.14 15.66
N ILE A 399 27.76 33.31 15.75
CA ILE A 399 27.22 32.60 14.57
C ILE A 399 26.73 33.60 13.54
N LYS A 400 25.94 34.59 13.97
CA LYS A 400 25.39 35.63 13.11
C LYS A 400 26.48 36.44 12.41
N THR A 401 27.55 36.76 13.12
CA THR A 401 28.67 37.56 12.57
C THR A 401 29.51 36.73 11.60
N ASN A 402 29.92 35.52 12.00
CA ASN A 402 30.82 34.69 11.19
C ASN A 402 30.12 34.05 9.98
N PHE A 403 28.79 33.84 10.05
CA PHE A 403 28.01 33.20 9.00
C PHE A 403 26.93 34.12 8.40
N SER A 404 27.07 35.44 8.51
CA SER A 404 26.07 36.42 8.05
C SER A 404 25.61 36.20 6.60
N SER A 405 26.57 35.96 5.70
CA SER A 405 26.29 35.72 4.27
C SER A 405 25.51 34.42 4.06
N GLN A 406 25.90 33.35 4.76
CA GLN A 406 25.29 32.03 4.65
C GLN A 406 23.87 32.05 5.23
N ILE A 407 23.66 32.73 6.35
CA ILE A 407 22.34 32.94 6.96
C ILE A 407 21.43 33.72 6.01
N SER A 408 21.93 34.80 5.39
CA SER A 408 21.17 35.60 4.42
C SER A 408 20.76 34.79 3.19
N ALA A 409 21.67 33.95 2.67
CA ALA A 409 21.38 33.04 1.57
C ALA A 409 20.31 32.01 1.94
N ILE A 410 20.42 31.38 3.12
CA ILE A 410 19.44 30.43 3.65
C ILE A 410 18.07 31.06 3.76
N ILE A 411 17.98 32.23 4.39
CA ILE A 411 16.71 32.97 4.55
C ILE A 411 16.08 33.26 3.19
N THR A 412 16.88 33.70 2.22
CA THR A 412 16.40 34.03 0.87
C THR A 412 15.86 32.80 0.14
N ILE A 413 16.60 31.68 0.16
CA ILE A 413 16.15 30.43 -0.46
C ILE A 413 14.91 29.89 0.28
N SER A 414 14.84 30.00 1.60
CA SER A 414 13.66 29.60 2.40
C SER A 414 12.42 30.41 2.03
N ILE A 415 12.54 31.73 1.87
CA ILE A 415 11.43 32.59 1.44
C ILE A 415 10.97 32.21 0.03
N LEU A 416 11.89 32.00 -0.91
CA LEU A 416 11.54 31.55 -2.26
C LEU A 416 10.86 30.18 -2.24
N THR A 417 11.40 29.23 -1.47
CA THR A 417 10.84 27.88 -1.31
C THR A 417 9.42 27.96 -0.75
N LEU A 418 9.18 28.80 0.25
CA LEU A 418 7.84 29.03 0.81
C LEU A 418 6.89 29.60 -0.23
N GLY A 419 7.30 30.65 -0.94
CA GLY A 419 6.49 31.28 -1.99
C GLY A 419 6.03 30.28 -3.04
N PHE A 420 6.96 29.49 -3.58
CA PHE A 420 6.64 28.44 -4.56
C PHE A 420 5.82 27.29 -3.96
N SER A 421 6.06 26.90 -2.71
CA SER A 421 5.28 25.86 -2.03
C SER A 421 3.81 26.28 -1.84
N PHE A 422 3.55 27.52 -1.43
CA PHE A 422 2.19 28.04 -1.28
C PHE A 422 1.46 28.08 -2.63
N VAL A 423 2.11 28.60 -3.68
CA VAL A 423 1.54 28.60 -5.03
C VAL A 423 1.24 27.17 -5.49
N THR A 424 2.13 26.22 -5.23
CA THR A 424 1.93 24.80 -5.58
C THR A 424 0.76 24.16 -4.82
N ILE A 425 0.58 24.48 -3.54
CA ILE A 425 -0.58 24.01 -2.75
C ILE A 425 -1.87 24.58 -3.31
N LEU A 426 -1.94 25.90 -3.52
CA LEU A 426 -3.14 26.55 -4.05
C LEU A 426 -3.51 25.97 -5.42
N PHE A 427 -2.52 25.74 -6.28
CA PHE A 427 -2.72 25.11 -7.58
C PHE A 427 -3.15 23.65 -7.44
N SER A 428 -2.62 22.91 -6.46
CA SER A 428 -3.03 21.52 -6.19
C SER A 428 -4.48 21.45 -5.70
N ILE A 429 -4.92 22.36 -4.83
CA ILE A 429 -6.32 22.47 -4.39
C ILE A 429 -7.22 22.82 -5.57
N PHE A 430 -6.81 23.78 -6.40
CA PHE A 430 -7.52 24.11 -7.64
C PHE A 430 -7.67 22.89 -8.57
N MET A 431 -6.61 22.09 -8.69
CA MET A 431 -6.64 20.83 -9.45
C MET A 431 -7.61 19.80 -8.86
N VAL A 432 -7.77 19.73 -7.53
CA VAL A 432 -8.79 18.88 -6.88
C VAL A 432 -10.20 19.30 -7.29
N ILE A 433 -10.46 20.61 -7.37
CA ILE A 433 -11.78 21.17 -7.73
C ILE A 433 -12.13 20.89 -9.20
N ILE A 434 -11.17 21.07 -10.11
CA ILE A 434 -11.36 20.85 -11.55
C ILE A 434 -11.39 19.37 -11.92
N ASN A 435 -10.80 18.50 -11.08
CA ASN A 435 -10.70 17.08 -11.37
C ASN A 435 -12.09 16.48 -11.68
N PRO A 436 -12.26 15.78 -12.81
CA PRO A 436 -13.57 15.36 -13.27
C PRO A 436 -14.19 14.32 -12.32
N LYS A 437 -15.45 14.54 -11.93
CA LYS A 437 -16.20 13.64 -11.06
C LYS A 437 -16.68 12.42 -11.83
N LYS A 438 -16.71 11.26 -11.16
CA LYS A 438 -17.22 10.01 -11.74
C LYS A 438 -18.68 10.19 -12.16
N ASP A 439 -19.01 9.68 -13.35
CA ASP A 439 -20.39 9.61 -13.79
C ASP A 439 -21.01 8.27 -13.39
N LEU A 440 -21.78 8.28 -12.30
CA LEU A 440 -22.44 7.08 -11.80
C LEU A 440 -23.41 6.49 -12.82
N GLN A 441 -24.12 7.31 -13.59
CA GLN A 441 -25.09 6.84 -14.57
C GLN A 441 -24.38 6.14 -15.74
N LYS A 442 -23.31 6.74 -16.27
CA LYS A 442 -22.49 6.12 -17.34
C LYS A 442 -21.82 4.83 -16.87
N ILE A 443 -21.33 4.78 -15.63
CA ILE A 443 -20.75 3.57 -15.03
C ILE A 443 -21.81 2.48 -14.86
N MET A 444 -23.01 2.82 -14.38
CA MET A 444 -24.11 1.86 -14.23
C MET A 444 -24.57 1.32 -15.58
N LYS A 445 -24.70 2.19 -16.60
CA LYS A 445 -24.99 1.78 -17.98
C LYS A 445 -23.91 0.83 -18.52
N ALA A 446 -22.63 1.17 -18.35
CA ALA A 446 -21.53 0.29 -18.76
C ALA A 446 -21.51 -1.06 -18.03
N ARG A 447 -21.90 -1.11 -16.75
CA ARG A 447 -22.03 -2.37 -16.00
C ARG A 447 -23.19 -3.23 -16.52
N ALA A 448 -24.33 -2.61 -16.82
CA ALA A 448 -25.48 -3.29 -17.40
C ALA A 448 -25.11 -3.87 -18.78
N GLU A 449 -24.47 -3.07 -19.64
CA GLU A 449 -23.99 -3.51 -20.95
C GLU A 449 -22.97 -4.65 -20.86
N GLN A 450 -22.00 -4.57 -19.94
CA GLN A 450 -21.04 -5.66 -19.71
C GLN A 450 -21.75 -6.95 -19.28
N THR A 451 -22.76 -6.84 -18.40
CA THR A 451 -23.52 -7.99 -17.90
C THR A 451 -24.34 -8.61 -19.02
N ASN A 452 -25.01 -7.80 -19.84
CA ASN A 452 -25.77 -8.25 -21.01
C ASN A 452 -24.88 -8.94 -22.03
N ALA A 453 -23.72 -8.35 -22.36
CA ALA A 453 -22.76 -8.93 -23.29
C ALA A 453 -22.22 -10.27 -22.78
N THR A 454 -21.94 -10.36 -21.47
CA THR A 454 -21.45 -11.59 -20.84
C THR A 454 -22.53 -12.68 -20.83
N MET A 455 -23.78 -12.34 -20.48
CA MET A 455 -24.91 -13.28 -20.52
C MET A 455 -25.20 -13.77 -21.94
N ALA A 456 -25.14 -12.89 -22.94
CA ALA A 456 -25.31 -13.26 -24.34
C ALA A 456 -24.20 -14.21 -24.81
N ALA A 457 -22.95 -13.92 -24.48
CA ALA A 457 -21.82 -14.80 -24.78
C ALA A 457 -21.96 -16.17 -24.10
N MET A 458 -22.45 -16.23 -22.86
CA MET A 458 -22.75 -17.49 -22.16
C MET A 458 -23.88 -18.29 -22.81
N GLN A 459 -24.80 -17.62 -23.51
CA GLN A 459 -25.87 -18.24 -24.30
C GLN A 459 -25.44 -18.56 -25.75
N GLY A 460 -24.17 -18.33 -26.11
CA GLY A 460 -23.67 -18.52 -27.48
C GLY A 460 -24.17 -17.47 -28.48
N LYS A 461 -24.74 -16.36 -28.01
CA LYS A 461 -25.22 -15.25 -28.85
C LYS A 461 -24.18 -14.14 -28.94
N HIS A 462 -24.08 -13.51 -30.11
CA HIS A 462 -23.29 -12.31 -30.29
C HIS A 462 -24.06 -11.09 -29.76
N TYR A 463 -23.40 -10.24 -28.98
CA TYR A 463 -23.95 -9.00 -28.46
C TYR A 463 -22.97 -7.87 -28.73
N GLU A 464 -23.44 -6.83 -29.41
CA GLU A 464 -22.67 -5.64 -29.68
C GLU A 464 -22.89 -4.62 -28.58
N ILE A 465 -21.81 -4.16 -27.95
CA ILE A 465 -21.86 -3.18 -26.87
C ILE A 465 -22.15 -1.80 -27.47
N ASP A 466 -23.06 -1.05 -26.86
CA ASP A 466 -23.43 0.31 -27.29
C ASP A 466 -22.17 1.20 -27.53
N PRO A 467 -21.92 1.63 -28.79
CA PRO A 467 -20.76 2.44 -29.15
C PRO A 467 -20.71 3.78 -28.41
N SER A 468 -21.85 4.33 -27.98
CA SER A 468 -21.93 5.61 -27.26
C SER A 468 -21.26 5.60 -25.88
N LEU A 469 -20.91 4.42 -25.37
CA LEU A 469 -20.12 4.30 -24.14
C LEU A 469 -18.64 4.67 -24.33
N PHE A 470 -18.14 4.57 -25.56
CA PHE A 470 -16.76 4.84 -25.90
C PHE A 470 -16.63 6.25 -26.49
N ASP A 471 -15.50 6.90 -26.20
CA ASP A 471 -15.17 8.13 -26.89
C ASP A 471 -14.90 7.83 -28.37
N GLU A 472 -15.57 8.53 -29.28
CA GLU A 472 -15.19 8.57 -30.69
C GLU A 472 -13.77 9.12 -30.81
N ASP A 473 -13.02 8.63 -31.80
CA ASP A 473 -11.61 8.98 -31.97
C ASP A 473 -11.44 10.50 -31.99
N GLU A 474 -10.87 11.06 -30.91
CA GLU A 474 -10.23 12.37 -30.95
C GLU A 474 -8.99 12.21 -31.87
N GLN A 475 -9.20 12.13 -33.19
CA GLN A 475 -8.16 12.43 -34.16
C GLN A 475 -7.84 13.92 -34.00
N ASN A 476 -6.81 14.23 -33.20
CA ASN A 476 -5.94 15.40 -33.29
C ASN A 476 -4.76 15.26 -32.32
#